data_AF-A0A973FL40-F1
#
_entry.id   AF-A0A973FL40-F1
#
_cell.length_a   1.000
_cell.length_b   1.000
_cell.length_c   1.000
_cell.angle_alpha   90.00
_cell.angle_beta   90.00
_cell.angle_gamma   90.00
#
_symmetry.space_group_name_H-M   'P 1'
#
loop_
_entity.id
_entity.type
_entity.pdbx_description
1 polymer ?
#
loop_
_entity_poly.entity_id
_entity_poly.type
_entity_poly.pdbx_seq_one_letter_code
_entity_poly.pdbx_strand_id
1 'polypeptide(L)'
;MIMNALLSLIVVLVLAAIPYALAGGSSARYVFGVVIPYAAFLFFVVGMIYRMLKWASSPVPFRIPTTTGQQKSLPWIKDSKIENPSNGFWAIVRMAFEVLFFRSLFRNLKTQTYEGSRLAYGEAKWLWAAGLAFHYYFAIILFRHHRFFIEKVPAVVQTADMLDSFLQIGAPLLYMTDVVLLAAVTYLFIRRVGIPQVRYISLMADYFPLFLILGIGLTGVLMRYFTKTDIVSVKMLAMGL
;
A
#
# COMPACT_ATOMS: atom_id res chain seq x y z
N MET A 1 -24.17 -2.05 -1.49
CA MET A 1 -22.97 -1.78 -2.29
C MET A 1 -22.24 -0.51 -1.84
N ILE A 2 -22.86 0.69 -1.89
CA ILE A 2 -22.35 1.89 -1.19
C ILE A 2 -22.32 1.65 0.34
N MET A 3 -23.27 0.87 0.84
CA MET A 3 -23.31 0.42 2.24
C MET A 3 -21.98 -0.18 2.73
N ASN A 4 -21.27 -0.97 1.91
CA ASN A 4 -19.98 -1.56 2.33
C ASN A 4 -18.92 -0.47 2.55
N ALA A 5 -18.87 0.54 1.67
CA ALA A 5 -17.96 1.66 1.83
C ALA A 5 -18.33 2.53 3.05
N LEU A 6 -19.63 2.80 3.25
CA LEU A 6 -20.11 3.56 4.42
C LEU A 6 -19.82 2.83 5.73
N LEU A 7 -20.10 1.52 5.80
CA LEU A 7 -19.79 0.72 6.97
C LEU A 7 -18.28 0.71 7.25
N SER A 8 -17.44 0.52 6.23
CA SER A 8 -15.98 0.57 6.39
C SER A 8 -15.52 1.96 6.89
N LEU A 9 -16.10 3.05 6.38
CA LEU A 9 -15.80 4.40 6.85
C LEU A 9 -16.21 4.58 8.32
N ILE A 10 -17.42 4.16 8.69
CA ILE A 10 -17.92 4.23 10.08
C ILE A 10 -16.98 3.46 11.01
N VAL A 11 -16.58 2.24 10.64
CA VAL A 11 -15.63 1.45 11.45
C VAL A 11 -14.31 2.18 11.64
N VAL A 12 -13.74 2.78 10.58
CA VAL A 12 -12.49 3.55 10.70
C VAL A 12 -12.68 4.78 11.60
N LEU A 13 -13.79 5.52 11.46
CA LEU A 13 -14.08 6.69 12.29
C LEU A 13 -14.26 6.31 13.77
N VAL A 14 -14.95 5.20 14.06
CA VAL A 14 -15.11 4.69 15.43
C VAL A 14 -13.76 4.29 16.01
N LEU A 15 -12.94 3.55 15.24
CA LEU A 15 -11.59 3.15 15.67
C LEU A 15 -10.67 4.35 15.94
N ALA A 16 -10.84 5.46 15.22
CA ALA A 16 -10.09 6.69 15.46
C ALA A 16 -10.66 7.51 16.64
N ALA A 17 -11.98 7.56 16.79
CA ALA A 17 -12.65 8.34 17.83
C ALA A 17 -12.43 7.77 19.24
N ILE A 18 -12.36 6.44 19.38
CA ILE A 18 -12.18 5.78 20.69
C ILE A 18 -10.87 6.23 21.37
N PRO A 19 -9.68 6.09 20.75
CA PRO A 19 -8.44 6.60 21.34
C PRO A 19 -8.48 8.11 21.55
N TYR A 20 -9.02 8.87 20.58
CA TYR A 20 -9.08 10.32 20.67
C TYR A 20 -9.87 10.82 21.90
N ALA A 21 -11.01 10.19 22.19
CA ALA A 21 -11.84 10.56 23.34
C ALA A 21 -11.29 10.06 24.67
N LEU A 22 -10.64 8.88 24.69
CA LEU A 22 -10.26 8.21 25.94
C LEU A 22 -8.81 8.48 26.39
N ALA A 23 -7.93 8.99 25.53
CA ALA A 23 -6.49 9.13 25.81
C ALA A 23 -6.12 10.15 26.92
N GLY A 24 -7.08 10.89 27.48
CA GLY A 24 -6.83 11.91 28.51
C GLY A 24 -6.35 11.35 29.87
N GLY A 25 -6.79 10.15 30.25
CA GLY A 25 -6.50 9.55 31.56
C GLY A 25 -5.14 8.84 31.65
N SER A 26 -4.56 8.78 32.85
CA SER A 26 -3.25 8.12 33.09
C SER A 26 -3.27 6.62 32.76
N SER A 27 -4.33 5.90 33.13
CA SER A 27 -4.54 4.49 32.78
C SER A 27 -4.74 4.29 31.27
N ALA A 28 -5.48 5.19 30.62
CA ALA A 28 -5.71 5.14 29.19
C ALA A 28 -4.41 5.31 28.39
N ARG A 29 -3.50 6.20 28.82
CA ARG A 29 -2.19 6.38 28.17
C ARG A 29 -1.36 5.10 28.15
N TYR A 30 -1.35 4.33 29.24
CA TYR A 30 -0.65 3.05 29.27
C TYR A 30 -1.30 2.02 28.33
N VAL A 31 -2.63 1.94 28.33
CA VAL A 31 -3.37 1.02 27.45
C VAL A 31 -3.12 1.35 25.97
N PHE A 32 -3.26 2.60 25.56
CA PHE A 32 -3.09 3.02 24.16
C PHE A 32 -1.63 3.13 23.72
N GLY A 33 -0.72 3.50 24.60
CA GLY A 33 0.71 3.68 24.29
C GLY A 33 1.53 2.40 24.37
N VAL A 34 1.08 1.41 25.16
CA VAL A 34 1.84 0.17 25.42
C VAL A 34 1.02 -1.05 25.02
N VAL A 35 -0.09 -1.31 25.70
CA VAL A 35 -0.83 -2.59 25.57
C VAL A 35 -1.33 -2.80 24.14
N ILE A 36 -2.01 -1.80 23.56
CA ILE A 36 -2.61 -1.91 22.23
C ILE A 36 -1.56 -2.10 21.13
N PRO A 37 -0.46 -1.31 21.05
CA PRO A 37 0.59 -1.52 20.06
C PRO A 37 1.24 -2.90 20.12
N TYR A 38 1.59 -3.40 21.32
CA TYR A 38 2.17 -4.73 21.47
C TYR A 38 1.18 -5.83 21.11
N ALA A 39 -0.09 -5.70 21.52
CA ALA A 39 -1.14 -6.64 21.11
C ALA A 39 -1.33 -6.62 19.58
N ALA A 40 -1.40 -5.46 18.95
CA ALA A 40 -1.55 -5.31 17.51
C ALA A 40 -0.39 -5.96 16.75
N PHE A 41 0.85 -5.75 17.20
CA PHE A 41 2.02 -6.40 16.61
C PHE A 41 1.96 -7.94 16.75
N LEU A 42 1.60 -8.44 17.94
CA LEU A 42 1.45 -9.88 18.17
C LEU A 42 0.37 -10.49 17.27
N PHE A 43 -0.82 -9.87 17.21
CA PHE A 43 -1.90 -10.32 16.34
C PHE A 43 -1.53 -10.26 14.86
N PHE A 44 -0.78 -9.24 14.43
CA PHE A 44 -0.27 -9.15 13.07
C PHE A 44 0.68 -10.31 12.76
N VAL A 45 1.71 -10.53 13.58
CA VAL A 45 2.71 -11.58 13.33
C VAL A 45 2.08 -12.98 13.37
N VAL A 46 1.32 -13.29 14.43
CA VAL A 46 0.66 -14.61 14.57
C VAL A 46 -0.36 -14.81 13.46
N GLY A 47 -1.17 -13.79 13.15
CA GLY A 47 -2.16 -13.85 12.08
C GLY A 47 -1.54 -14.05 10.70
N MET A 48 -0.42 -13.38 10.42
CA MET A 48 0.35 -13.56 9.19
C MET A 48 0.90 -14.99 9.07
N ILE A 49 1.54 -15.51 10.11
CA ILE A 49 2.06 -16.88 10.14
C ILE A 49 0.92 -17.88 9.92
N TYR A 50 -0.19 -17.74 10.66
CA TYR A 50 -1.36 -18.60 10.51
C TYR A 50 -1.92 -18.59 9.08
N ARG A 51 -2.04 -17.41 8.46
CA ARG A 51 -2.49 -17.28 7.07
C ARG A 51 -1.52 -17.93 6.08
N MET A 52 -0.21 -17.77 6.28
CA MET A 52 0.82 -18.39 5.45
C MET A 52 0.79 -19.92 5.56
N LEU A 53 0.71 -20.47 6.77
CA LEU A 53 0.62 -21.92 6.99
C LEU A 53 -0.66 -22.49 6.39
N LYS A 54 -1.80 -21.81 6.57
CA LYS A 54 -3.07 -22.22 5.96
C LYS A 54 -2.98 -22.24 4.44
N TRP A 55 -2.40 -21.20 3.82
CA TRP A 55 -2.20 -21.16 2.38
C TRP A 55 -1.24 -22.26 1.90
N ALA A 56 -0.12 -22.46 2.59
CA ALA A 56 0.87 -23.49 2.25
C ALA A 56 0.31 -24.92 2.38
N SER A 57 -0.63 -25.14 3.30
CA SER A 57 -1.32 -26.43 3.48
C SER A 57 -2.40 -26.71 2.44
N SER A 58 -2.77 -25.73 1.60
CA SER A 58 -3.80 -25.92 0.58
C SER A 58 -3.27 -26.81 -0.55
N PRO A 59 -3.91 -27.96 -0.84
CA PRO A 59 -3.43 -28.86 -1.88
C PRO A 59 -3.57 -28.21 -3.25
N VAL A 60 -2.48 -28.24 -4.03
CA VAL A 60 -2.46 -27.79 -5.44
C VAL A 60 -2.28 -29.03 -6.32
N PRO A 61 -3.36 -29.72 -6.71
CA PRO A 61 -3.27 -31.01 -7.39
C PRO A 61 -2.60 -30.92 -8.76
N PHE A 62 -2.64 -29.76 -9.42
CA PHE A 62 -1.99 -29.54 -10.72
C PHE A 62 -1.17 -28.25 -10.71
N ARG A 63 0.07 -28.34 -11.21
CA ARG A 63 0.93 -27.17 -11.47
C ARG A 63 0.72 -26.73 -12.92
N ILE A 64 -0.28 -25.89 -13.16
CA ILE A 64 -0.56 -25.32 -14.48
C ILE A 64 -0.18 -23.83 -14.46
N PRO A 65 1.09 -23.48 -14.75
CA PRO A 65 1.51 -22.09 -14.78
C PRO A 65 0.94 -21.40 -16.02
N THR A 66 0.15 -20.34 -15.81
CA THR A 66 -0.34 -19.49 -16.90
C THR A 66 0.73 -18.47 -17.29
N THR A 67 1.72 -18.92 -18.06
CA THR A 67 2.77 -18.04 -18.62
C THR A 67 2.35 -17.48 -19.97
N THR A 68 2.69 -16.23 -20.24
CA THR A 68 2.55 -15.61 -21.56
C THR A 68 3.81 -15.86 -22.39
N GLY A 69 3.73 -15.74 -23.71
CA GLY A 69 4.91 -15.80 -24.58
C GLY A 69 5.48 -17.21 -24.83
N GLN A 70 6.46 -17.24 -25.74
CA GLN A 70 7.00 -18.48 -26.28
C GLN A 70 7.83 -19.25 -25.26
N GLN A 71 7.46 -20.51 -25.00
CA GLN A 71 8.24 -21.41 -24.16
C GLN A 71 9.55 -21.82 -24.84
N LYS A 72 10.56 -22.14 -24.03
CA LYS A 72 11.80 -22.73 -24.53
C LYS A 72 11.48 -24.08 -25.18
N SER A 73 11.76 -24.18 -26.46
CA SER A 73 11.50 -25.37 -27.27
C SER A 73 12.76 -25.73 -28.06
N LEU A 74 12.79 -25.44 -29.35
CA LEU A 74 13.90 -25.79 -30.23
C LEU A 74 14.95 -24.65 -30.25
N PRO A 75 16.26 -24.95 -30.40
CA PRO A 75 17.33 -23.94 -30.30
C PRO A 75 17.21 -22.75 -31.26
N TRP A 76 16.54 -22.93 -32.39
CA TRP A 76 16.31 -21.87 -33.39
C TRP A 76 15.04 -21.06 -33.16
N ILE A 77 14.18 -21.47 -32.23
CA ILE A 77 12.97 -20.72 -31.86
C ILE A 77 13.30 -19.84 -30.66
N LYS A 78 13.25 -18.52 -30.88
CA LYS A 78 13.51 -17.53 -29.82
C LYS A 78 12.51 -17.69 -28.67
N ASP A 79 13.03 -18.02 -27.50
CA ASP A 79 12.25 -18.16 -26.29
C ASP A 79 11.98 -16.80 -25.62
N SER A 80 10.84 -16.69 -24.95
CA SER A 80 10.46 -15.51 -24.18
C SER A 80 10.89 -15.67 -22.72
N LYS A 81 12.19 -15.50 -22.44
CA LYS A 81 12.79 -15.81 -21.12
C LYS A 81 12.06 -15.19 -19.92
N ILE A 82 11.58 -13.96 -20.04
CA ILE A 82 10.89 -13.26 -18.93
C ILE A 82 9.40 -13.64 -18.85
N GLU A 83 8.74 -13.82 -20.01
CA GLU A 83 7.30 -14.13 -20.06
C GLU A 83 7.01 -15.61 -19.78
N ASN A 84 7.92 -16.48 -20.18
CA ASN A 84 7.85 -17.93 -20.05
C ASN A 84 9.20 -18.45 -19.52
N PRO A 85 9.47 -18.25 -18.22
CA PRO A 85 10.77 -18.57 -17.62
C PRO A 85 11.00 -20.07 -17.62
N SER A 86 12.09 -20.48 -18.27
CA SER A 86 12.52 -21.89 -18.33
C SER A 86 13.38 -22.34 -17.14
N ASN A 87 13.77 -21.42 -16.26
CA ASN A 87 14.53 -21.71 -15.05
C ASN A 87 14.19 -20.73 -13.90
N GLY A 88 14.66 -21.05 -12.70
CA GLY A 88 14.39 -20.26 -11.49
C GLY A 88 14.92 -18.83 -11.55
N PHE A 89 16.07 -18.59 -12.19
CA PHE A 89 16.63 -17.24 -12.33
C PHE A 89 15.68 -16.33 -13.14
N TRP A 90 15.21 -16.79 -14.31
CA TRP A 90 14.27 -16.02 -15.11
C TRP A 90 12.90 -15.86 -14.44
N ALA A 91 12.49 -16.82 -13.61
CA ALA A 91 11.30 -16.69 -12.78
C ALA A 91 11.46 -15.57 -11.75
N ILE A 92 12.62 -15.46 -11.09
CA ILE A 92 12.93 -14.35 -10.18
C ILE A 92 12.89 -13.02 -10.93
N VAL A 93 13.52 -12.93 -12.10
CA VAL A 93 13.50 -11.71 -12.92
C VAL A 93 12.08 -11.32 -13.30
N ARG A 94 11.25 -12.27 -13.74
CA ARG A 94 9.83 -12.02 -14.01
C ARG A 94 9.11 -11.48 -12.78
N MET A 95 9.26 -12.14 -11.64
CA MET A 95 8.60 -11.74 -10.40
C MET A 95 9.07 -10.36 -9.92
N ALA A 96 10.34 -10.02 -10.10
CA ALA A 96 10.85 -8.69 -9.80
C ALA A 96 10.13 -7.61 -10.64
N PHE A 97 9.89 -7.84 -11.94
CA PHE A 97 9.11 -6.92 -12.75
C PHE A 97 7.64 -6.82 -12.35
N GLU A 98 7.04 -7.92 -11.87
CA GLU A 98 5.66 -7.88 -11.39
C GLU A 98 5.54 -7.16 -10.05
N VAL A 99 6.45 -7.37 -9.12
CA VAL A 99 6.43 -6.75 -7.80
C VAL A 99 6.82 -5.28 -7.86
N LEU A 100 7.88 -4.94 -8.59
CA LEU A 100 8.44 -3.58 -8.62
C LEU A 100 7.76 -2.68 -9.64
N PHE A 101 7.24 -3.21 -10.75
CA PHE A 101 6.72 -2.38 -11.83
C PHE A 101 5.30 -2.72 -12.24
N PHE A 102 4.62 -3.67 -11.57
CA PHE A 102 3.29 -4.16 -11.96
C PHE A 102 3.18 -4.38 -13.48
N ARG A 103 4.20 -5.01 -14.06
CA ARG A 103 4.38 -5.08 -15.51
C ARG A 103 3.19 -5.71 -16.23
N SER A 104 2.57 -6.74 -15.66
CA SER A 104 1.35 -7.33 -16.21
C SER A 104 0.16 -6.36 -16.19
N LEU A 105 0.05 -5.53 -15.14
CA LEU A 105 -1.00 -4.51 -15.03
C LEU A 105 -0.80 -3.39 -16.07
N PHE A 106 0.44 -2.99 -16.34
CA PHE A 106 0.76 -2.01 -17.38
C PHE A 106 0.33 -2.49 -18.77
N ARG A 107 0.50 -3.78 -19.04
CA ARG A 107 0.15 -4.42 -20.31
C ARG A 107 -1.32 -4.84 -20.38
N ASN A 108 -2.12 -4.57 -19.34
CA ASN A 108 -3.53 -4.95 -19.30
C ASN A 108 -4.33 -4.12 -20.31
N LEU A 109 -4.61 -4.76 -21.45
CA LEU A 109 -5.44 -4.28 -22.54
C LEU A 109 -6.91 -4.58 -22.17
N LYS A 110 -7.69 -3.61 -21.65
CA LYS A 110 -9.13 -3.84 -21.46
C LYS A 110 -9.81 -3.90 -22.82
N THR A 111 -10.50 -4.98 -23.13
CA THR A 111 -11.41 -4.97 -24.28
C THR A 111 -12.59 -4.03 -23.99
N GLN A 112 -12.74 -2.98 -24.79
CA GLN A 112 -13.82 -2.01 -24.81
C GLN A 112 -14.50 -2.10 -26.18
N THR A 113 -15.81 -1.93 -26.27
CA THR A 113 -16.49 -1.77 -27.56
C THR A 113 -16.57 -0.30 -27.89
N TYR A 114 -15.87 0.14 -28.94
CA TYR A 114 -16.00 1.47 -29.52
C TYR A 114 -17.16 1.45 -30.54
N GLU A 115 -17.82 2.60 -30.72
CA GLU A 115 -18.99 2.79 -31.60
C GLU A 115 -18.91 1.94 -32.88
N GLY A 116 -19.91 1.06 -33.07
CA GLY A 116 -20.00 0.19 -34.25
C GLY A 116 -19.19 -1.11 -34.16
N SER A 117 -19.39 -1.92 -33.11
CA SER A 117 -18.91 -3.33 -33.02
C SER A 117 -17.39 -3.53 -33.13
N ARG A 118 -16.58 -2.49 -32.91
CA ARG A 118 -15.11 -2.61 -32.88
C ARG A 118 -14.61 -2.77 -31.44
N LEU A 119 -13.89 -3.85 -31.17
CA LEU A 119 -13.21 -4.05 -29.90
C LEU A 119 -11.95 -3.15 -29.85
N ALA A 120 -12.02 -2.06 -29.10
CA ALA A 120 -10.89 -1.19 -28.75
C ALA A 120 -10.25 -1.65 -27.43
N TYR A 121 -8.92 -1.72 -27.36
CA TYR A 121 -8.24 -2.14 -26.14
C TYR A 121 -7.88 -0.92 -25.27
N GLY A 122 -8.68 -0.59 -24.25
CA GLY A 122 -8.42 0.50 -23.31
C GLY A 122 -7.38 0.10 -22.24
N GLU A 123 -6.24 0.77 -22.22
CA GLU A 123 -5.15 0.42 -21.31
C GLU A 123 -5.45 0.87 -19.87
N ALA A 124 -5.15 0.03 -18.88
CA ALA A 124 -5.28 0.38 -17.46
C ALA A 124 -4.14 1.28 -16.94
N LYS A 125 -3.55 2.14 -17.78
CA LYS A 125 -2.34 2.94 -17.49
C LYS A 125 -2.51 3.84 -16.26
N TRP A 126 -3.67 4.44 -16.06
CA TRP A 126 -3.95 5.26 -14.88
C TRP A 126 -4.01 4.46 -13.58
N LEU A 127 -4.60 3.26 -13.63
CA LEU A 127 -4.59 2.35 -12.48
C LEU A 127 -3.16 1.87 -12.18
N TRP A 128 -2.40 1.55 -13.23
CA TRP A 128 -0.99 1.19 -13.08
C TRP A 128 -0.19 2.32 -12.42
N ALA A 129 -0.28 3.54 -12.93
CA ALA A 129 0.45 4.69 -12.41
C ALA A 129 0.06 5.01 -10.96
N ALA A 130 -1.24 5.08 -10.66
CA ALA A 130 -1.71 5.36 -9.31
C ALA A 130 -1.40 4.20 -8.33
N GLY A 131 -1.50 2.96 -8.78
CA GLY A 131 -1.12 1.78 -7.99
C GLY A 131 0.37 1.77 -7.67
N LEU A 132 1.22 2.05 -8.67
CA LEU A 132 2.66 2.12 -8.50
C LEU A 132 3.05 3.28 -7.57
N ALA A 133 2.49 4.46 -7.80
CA ALA A 133 2.69 5.62 -6.94
C ALA A 133 2.29 5.29 -5.49
N PHE A 134 1.08 4.78 -5.27
CA PHE A 134 0.63 4.39 -3.93
C PHE A 134 1.66 3.51 -3.20
N HIS A 135 2.13 2.42 -3.82
CA HIS A 135 3.04 1.49 -3.16
C HIS A 135 4.43 2.09 -2.91
N TYR A 136 5.01 2.80 -3.88
CA TYR A 136 6.35 3.37 -3.73
C TYR A 136 6.37 4.51 -2.71
N TYR A 137 5.42 5.44 -2.77
CA TYR A 137 5.37 6.55 -1.83
C TYR A 137 5.02 6.07 -0.43
N PHE A 138 4.14 5.07 -0.29
CA PHE A 138 3.89 4.43 1.01
C PHE A 138 5.15 3.75 1.57
N ALA A 139 5.91 3.02 0.74
CA ALA A 139 7.16 2.39 1.15
C ALA A 139 8.24 3.40 1.56
N ILE A 140 8.38 4.51 0.83
CA ILE A 140 9.30 5.60 1.17
C ILE A 140 8.90 6.23 2.51
N ILE A 141 7.61 6.50 2.71
CA ILE A 141 7.10 7.02 3.98
C ILE A 141 7.43 6.06 5.12
N LEU A 142 7.13 4.76 4.98
CA LEU A 142 7.48 3.75 5.98
C LEU A 142 9.00 3.70 6.25
N PHE A 143 9.82 3.71 5.20
CA PHE A 143 11.28 3.74 5.34
C PHE A 143 11.74 4.94 6.17
N ARG A 144 11.16 6.12 5.91
CA ARG A 144 11.48 7.35 6.66
C ARG A 144 10.98 7.32 8.10
N HIS A 145 9.86 6.64 8.38
CA HIS A 145 9.35 6.46 9.74
C HIS A 145 10.29 5.67 10.66
N HIS A 146 11.27 4.93 10.11
CA HIS A 146 12.30 4.27 10.92
C HIS A 146 13.11 5.27 11.77
N ARG A 147 13.13 6.57 11.41
CA ARG A 147 13.76 7.64 12.20
C ARG A 147 13.26 7.72 13.65
N PHE A 148 12.04 7.26 13.92
CA PHE A 148 11.44 7.29 15.26
C PHE A 148 11.93 6.14 16.15
N PHE A 149 12.50 5.09 15.57
CA PHE A 149 12.94 3.88 16.26
C PHE A 149 14.47 3.80 16.40
N ILE A 150 15.20 4.83 15.97
CA ILE A 150 16.67 4.86 15.98
C ILE A 150 17.12 6.16 16.63
N GLU A 151 18.04 6.07 17.60
CA GLU A 151 18.61 7.23 18.30
C GLU A 151 19.30 8.19 17.31
N LYS A 152 20.26 7.68 16.53
CA LYS A 152 20.96 8.42 15.47
C LYS A 152 20.43 8.03 14.10
N VAL A 153 19.71 8.95 13.44
CA VAL A 153 19.11 8.69 12.12
C VAL A 153 20.21 8.43 11.08
N PRO A 154 20.19 7.28 10.37
CA PRO A 154 21.20 6.96 9.36
C PRO A 154 21.20 7.98 8.20
N ALA A 155 22.38 8.22 7.61
CA ALA A 155 22.54 9.16 6.49
C ALA A 155 21.58 8.86 5.32
N VAL A 156 21.34 7.58 5.02
CA VAL A 156 20.43 7.16 3.94
C VAL A 156 19.00 7.68 4.15
N VAL A 157 18.51 7.66 5.40
CA VAL A 157 17.18 8.18 5.74
C VAL A 157 17.15 9.71 5.62
N GLN A 158 18.23 10.38 6.02
CA GLN A 158 18.37 11.84 5.87
C GLN A 158 18.39 12.26 4.40
N THR A 159 19.08 11.50 3.54
CA THR A 159 19.09 11.74 2.09
C THR A 159 17.69 11.59 1.50
N ALA A 160 16.93 10.56 1.92
CA ALA A 160 15.55 10.40 1.49
C ALA A 160 14.65 11.58 1.92
N ASP A 161 14.80 12.06 3.17
CA ASP A 161 14.11 13.27 3.66
C ASP A 161 14.44 14.52 2.82
N MET A 162 15.71 14.69 2.47
CA MET A 162 16.18 15.84 1.68
C MET A 162 15.63 15.81 0.24
N LEU A 163 15.67 14.64 -0.42
CA LEU A 163 15.12 14.48 -1.78
C LEU A 163 13.62 14.75 -1.82
N ASP A 164 12.89 14.29 -0.80
CA ASP A 164 11.44 14.44 -0.73
C ASP A 164 10.99 15.88 -0.43
N SER A 165 11.86 16.66 0.24
CA SER A 165 11.63 18.07 0.58
C SER A 165 12.34 19.06 -0.36
N PHE A 166 12.89 18.58 -1.48
CA PHE A 166 13.74 19.38 -2.38
C PHE A 166 13.08 20.65 -2.93
N LEU A 167 11.75 20.66 -3.09
CA LEU A 167 11.02 21.84 -3.55
C LEU A 167 11.03 23.00 -2.54
N GLN A 168 11.41 22.74 -1.28
CA GLN A 168 11.52 23.72 -0.20
C GLN A 168 10.27 24.61 -0.01
N ILE A 169 9.09 24.06 -0.28
CA ILE A 169 7.81 24.78 -0.19
C ILE A 169 7.31 24.75 1.27
N GLY A 170 7.08 25.93 1.85
CA GLY A 170 6.48 26.09 3.18
C GLY A 170 7.46 25.91 4.36
N ALA A 171 6.95 26.13 5.58
CA ALA A 171 7.69 25.91 6.83
C ALA A 171 6.75 25.28 7.88
N PRO A 172 6.89 23.98 8.23
CA PRO A 172 7.90 23.00 7.79
C PRO A 172 7.86 22.68 6.29
N LEU A 173 8.97 22.18 5.73
CA LEU A 173 9.06 21.83 4.32
C LEU A 173 8.03 20.76 3.94
N LEU A 174 7.34 20.98 2.82
CA LEU A 174 6.38 20.05 2.26
C LEU A 174 7.08 18.81 1.69
N TYR A 175 6.59 17.63 2.06
CA TYR A 175 7.01 16.36 1.47
C TYR A 175 6.14 16.00 0.27
N MET A 176 6.77 15.72 -0.86
CA MET A 176 6.08 15.27 -2.07
C MET A 176 5.44 13.91 -1.86
N THR A 177 6.06 13.03 -1.08
CA THR A 177 5.54 11.70 -0.76
C THR A 177 4.14 11.76 -0.11
N ASP A 178 3.91 12.69 0.80
CA ASP A 178 2.61 12.87 1.46
C ASP A 178 1.53 13.24 0.44
N VAL A 179 1.82 14.21 -0.44
CA VAL A 179 0.88 14.69 -1.47
C VAL A 179 0.56 13.58 -2.46
N VAL A 180 1.58 12.90 -2.97
CA VAL A 180 1.38 11.85 -3.98
C VAL A 180 0.69 10.63 -3.37
N LEU A 181 1.00 10.25 -2.13
CA LEU A 181 0.29 9.17 -1.44
C LEU A 181 -1.20 9.50 -1.30
N LEU A 182 -1.54 10.68 -0.81
CA LEU A 182 -2.94 11.11 -0.63
C LEU A 182 -3.68 11.17 -1.96
N ALA A 183 -3.05 11.72 -3.01
CA ALA A 183 -3.63 11.76 -4.36
C ALA A 183 -3.86 10.35 -4.92
N ALA A 184 -2.88 9.44 -4.76
CA ALA A 184 -2.97 8.08 -5.26
C ALA A 184 -4.06 7.27 -4.54
N VAL A 185 -4.12 7.31 -3.20
CA VAL A 185 -5.18 6.64 -2.43
C VAL A 185 -6.56 7.19 -2.80
N THR A 186 -6.69 8.51 -2.92
CA THR A 186 -7.94 9.17 -3.29
C THR A 186 -8.39 8.73 -4.69
N TYR A 187 -7.47 8.70 -5.67
CA TYR A 187 -7.77 8.19 -7.01
C TYR A 187 -8.21 6.71 -6.97
N LEU A 188 -7.49 5.85 -6.24
CA LEU A 188 -7.83 4.42 -6.15
C LEU A 188 -9.20 4.19 -5.49
N PHE A 189 -9.52 4.98 -4.47
CA PHE A 189 -10.84 4.98 -3.84
C PHE A 189 -11.93 5.45 -4.83
N ILE A 190 -11.76 6.61 -5.46
CA ILE A 190 -12.70 7.16 -6.45
C ILE A 190 -12.92 6.16 -7.57
N ARG A 191 -11.88 5.50 -8.07
CA ARG A 191 -12.00 4.45 -9.09
C ARG A 191 -12.85 3.28 -8.59
N ARG A 192 -12.63 2.83 -7.35
CA ARG A 192 -13.35 1.69 -6.76
C ARG A 192 -14.83 1.99 -6.56
N VAL A 193 -15.16 3.18 -6.07
CA VAL A 193 -16.57 3.60 -5.93
C VAL A 193 -17.15 4.09 -7.24
N GLY A 194 -16.40 4.62 -8.19
CA GLY A 194 -16.93 5.23 -9.41
C GLY A 194 -17.34 4.22 -10.46
N ILE A 195 -16.59 3.11 -10.61
CA ILE A 195 -16.82 2.10 -11.64
C ILE A 195 -17.84 1.04 -11.14
N PRO A 196 -19.03 0.91 -11.74
CA PRO A 196 -20.09 0.02 -11.25
C PRO A 196 -19.65 -1.44 -11.09
N GLN A 197 -18.88 -1.96 -12.04
CA GLN A 197 -18.40 -3.35 -12.04
C GLN A 197 -17.47 -3.61 -10.85
N VAL A 198 -16.56 -2.67 -10.56
CA VAL A 198 -15.62 -2.77 -9.44
C VAL A 198 -16.37 -2.61 -8.12
N ARG A 199 -17.31 -1.66 -8.06
CA ARG A 199 -18.15 -1.41 -6.89
C ARG A 199 -18.97 -2.66 -6.53
N TYR A 200 -19.49 -3.38 -7.54
CA TYR A 200 -20.32 -4.57 -7.38
C TYR A 200 -19.57 -5.72 -6.70
N ILE A 201 -18.32 -5.95 -7.10
CA ILE A 201 -17.48 -7.03 -6.53
C ILE A 201 -16.72 -6.63 -5.26
N SER A 202 -16.79 -5.36 -4.83
CA SER A 202 -16.01 -4.86 -3.69
C SER A 202 -16.65 -5.19 -2.34
N LEU A 203 -15.84 -5.75 -1.45
CA LEU A 203 -16.21 -6.12 -0.08
C LEU A 203 -15.83 -5.01 0.91
N MET A 204 -16.30 -5.11 2.16
CA MET A 204 -15.88 -4.17 3.22
C MET A 204 -14.36 -4.16 3.43
N ALA A 205 -13.72 -5.34 3.31
CA ALA A 205 -12.28 -5.53 3.42
C ALA A 205 -11.47 -4.81 2.33
N ASP A 206 -12.10 -4.39 1.23
CA ASP A 206 -11.45 -3.59 0.18
C ASP A 206 -11.44 -2.09 0.49
N TYR A 207 -12.52 -1.60 1.11
CA TYR A 207 -12.68 -0.17 1.45
C TYR A 207 -11.98 0.19 2.75
N PHE A 208 -11.95 -0.74 3.71
CA PHE A 208 -11.40 -0.49 5.04
C PHE A 208 -9.92 -0.04 5.00
N PRO A 209 -9.00 -0.73 4.29
CA PRO A 209 -7.60 -0.29 4.22
C PRO A 209 -7.44 1.07 3.51
N LEU A 210 -8.25 1.34 2.48
CA LEU A 210 -8.18 2.62 1.77
C LEU A 210 -8.55 3.79 2.70
N PHE A 211 -9.63 3.67 3.45
CA PHE A 211 -10.02 4.69 4.43
C PHE A 211 -9.02 4.80 5.58
N LEU A 212 -8.51 3.68 6.07
CA LEU A 212 -7.53 3.66 7.15
C LEU A 212 -6.23 4.38 6.74
N ILE A 213 -5.68 4.04 5.58
CA ILE A 213 -4.44 4.66 5.09
C ILE A 213 -4.66 6.13 4.73
N LEU A 214 -5.81 6.47 4.13
CA LEU A 214 -6.17 7.87 3.89
C LEU A 214 -6.24 8.66 5.20
N GLY A 215 -6.87 8.10 6.23
CA GLY A 215 -6.95 8.70 7.56
C GLY A 215 -5.58 8.88 8.21
N ILE A 216 -4.72 7.85 8.17
CA ILE A 216 -3.34 7.93 8.69
C ILE A 216 -2.53 8.99 7.94
N GLY A 217 -2.63 9.04 6.61
CA GLY A 217 -1.95 10.05 5.80
C GLY A 217 -2.42 11.46 6.10
N LEU A 218 -3.74 11.68 6.15
CA LEU A 218 -4.34 12.99 6.44
C LEU A 218 -3.96 13.46 7.85
N THR A 219 -4.04 12.58 8.84
CA THR A 219 -3.66 12.91 10.22
C THR A 219 -2.15 13.19 10.32
N GLY A 220 -1.30 12.47 9.60
CA GLY A 220 0.14 12.75 9.51
C GLY A 220 0.44 14.15 8.98
N VAL A 221 -0.22 14.54 7.88
CA VAL A 221 -0.11 15.90 7.30
C VAL A 221 -0.62 16.95 8.29
N LEU A 222 -1.78 16.73 8.92
CA LEU A 222 -2.34 17.64 9.92
C LEU A 222 -1.38 17.84 11.12
N MET A 223 -0.81 16.74 11.63
CA MET A 223 0.13 16.78 12.75
C MET A 223 1.41 17.55 12.44
N ARG A 224 1.88 17.48 11.19
CA ARG A 224 3.11 18.14 10.75
C ARG A 224 2.92 19.64 10.52
N TYR A 225 1.89 20.04 9.78
CA TYR A 225 1.77 21.43 9.31
C TYR A 225 0.86 22.29 10.19
N PHE A 226 -0.12 21.69 10.88
CA PHE A 226 -1.15 22.43 11.60
C PHE A 226 -1.02 22.29 13.12
N THR A 227 -1.13 21.07 13.66
CA THR A 227 -1.15 20.87 15.12
C THR A 227 0.24 20.80 15.76
N LYS A 228 1.30 20.57 14.96
CA LYS A 228 2.71 20.57 15.37
C LYS A 228 2.99 19.71 16.60
N THR A 229 2.73 18.41 16.46
CA THR A 229 2.93 17.44 17.54
C THR A 229 4.40 17.39 18.00
N ASP A 230 4.63 17.18 19.30
CA ASP A 230 5.96 17.02 19.87
C ASP A 230 6.60 15.69 19.43
N ILE A 231 7.48 15.80 18.44
CA ILE A 231 8.24 14.70 17.83
C ILE A 231 9.21 14.06 18.86
N VAL A 232 9.71 14.84 19.82
CA VAL A 232 10.66 14.34 20.84
C VAL A 232 9.94 13.37 21.77
N SER A 233 8.79 13.77 22.30
CA SER A 233 7.94 12.91 23.15
C SER A 233 7.52 11.62 22.45
N VAL A 234 7.15 11.70 21.17
CA VAL A 234 6.81 10.50 20.36
C VAL A 234 8.03 9.57 20.23
N LYS A 235 9.23 10.13 20.03
CA LYS A 235 10.47 9.35 19.91
C LYS A 235 10.86 8.70 21.23
N MET A 236 10.72 9.41 22.35
CA MET A 236 10.97 8.86 23.69
C MET A 236 10.06 7.66 23.95
N LEU A 237 8.75 7.80 23.69
CA LEU A 237 7.80 6.70 23.81
C LEU A 237 8.17 5.50 22.92
N ALA A 238 8.54 5.74 21.65
CA ALA A 238 8.87 4.68 20.70
C ALA A 238 10.16 3.93 21.08
N MET A 239 11.13 4.60 21.70
CA MET A 239 12.39 4.00 22.16
C MET A 239 12.32 3.47 23.59
N GLY A 240 11.21 3.71 24.31
CA GLY A 240 11.03 3.31 25.71
C GLY A 240 11.87 4.11 26.70
N LEU A 241 12.14 5.39 26.39
CA LEU A 241 12.87 6.34 27.24
C LEU A 241 11.94 7.19 28.11
#